data_AF-A0A4U0RSY3-F1
#
_entry.id   AF-A0A4U0RSY3-F1
#
_cell.length_a   1.000
_cell.length_b   1.000
_cell.length_c   1.000
_cell.angle_alpha   90.00
_cell.angle_beta   90.00
_cell.angle_gamma   90.00
#
_symmetry.space_group_name_H-M   'P 1'
#
loop_
_entity.id
_entity.type
_entity.pdbx_description
1 polymer ?
#
loop_
_entity_poly.entity_id
_entity_poly.type
_entity_poly.pdbx_seq_one_letter_code
_entity_poly.pdbx_strand_id
1 'polypeptide(L)' 'MLLAAAGTAYEFARAAEPVLRPLVDGQVSTLADLAAAAGLEAADVAAVVGDLLDGQACRVPKVTHCL' A
#
# COMPACT_ATOMS: atom_id res chain seq x y z
N MET A 1 1.35 13.12 -5.35
CA MET A 1 2.65 12.44 -5.51
C MET A 1 2.49 11.36 -6.55
N LEU A 2 3.52 11.10 -7.36
CA LEU A 2 3.45 10.10 -8.43
C LEU A 2 4.23 8.85 -8.01
N LEU A 3 3.55 7.70 -7.98
CA LEU A 3 4.18 6.40 -7.79
C LEU A 3 4.23 5.67 -9.14
N ALA A 4 5.41 5.32 -9.62
CA ALA A 4 5.55 4.49 -10.81
C ALA A 4 5.80 3.03 -10.40
N ALA A 5 4.87 2.15 -10.75
CA ALA A 5 4.96 0.72 -10.46
C ALA A 5 4.40 -0.10 -11.62
N ALA A 6 5.07 -1.21 -11.95
CA ALA A 6 4.70 -2.10 -13.06
C ALA A 6 4.49 -1.39 -14.43
N GLY A 7 5.15 -0.26 -14.67
CA GLY A 7 4.99 0.53 -15.90
C GLY A 7 3.79 1.49 -15.90
N THR A 8 3.04 1.56 -14.79
CA THR A 8 1.91 2.47 -14.59
C THR A 8 2.28 3.54 -13.57
N ALA A 9 1.87 4.78 -13.84
CA ALA A 9 2.00 5.89 -12.90
C ALA A 9 0.68 6.10 -12.16
N TYR A 10 0.73 6.06 -10.84
CA TYR A 10 -0.39 6.31 -9.94
C TYR A 10 -0.21 7.68 -9.28
N GLU A 11 -1.25 8.51 -9.36
CA GLU A 11 -1.26 9.76 -8.63
C GLU A 11 -1.99 9.58 -7.30
N PHE A 12 -1.25 9.75 -6.21
CA PHE A 12 -1.80 9.67 -4.86
C PHE A 12 -1.79 11.03 -4.17
N ALA A 13 -2.77 11.25 -3.30
CA ALA A 13 -2.77 12.38 -2.39
C ALA A 13 -1.54 12.34 -1.47
N ARG A 14 -1.04 13.50 -1.05
CA ARG A 14 0.13 13.57 -0.15
C ARG A 14 -0.09 12.83 1.17
N ALA A 15 -1.34 12.74 1.61
CA ALA A 15 -1.73 11.98 2.80
C ALA A 15 -1.43 10.47 2.69
N ALA A 16 -1.28 9.91 1.48
CA ALA A 16 -0.95 8.50 1.27
C ALA A 16 0.56 8.23 1.30
N GLU A 17 1.42 9.25 1.35
CA GLU A 17 2.88 9.10 1.41
C GLU A 17 3.36 8.14 2.53
N PRO A 18 2.80 8.18 3.76
CA PRO A 18 3.20 7.26 4.83
C PRO A 18 2.81 5.80 4.57
N VAL A 19 1.74 5.58 3.80
CA VAL A 19 1.29 4.24 3.37
C VAL A 19 2.19 3.69 2.25
N LEU A 20 2.56 4.55 1.31
CA LEU A 20 3.28 4.14 0.10
C LEU A 20 4.76 3.93 0.35
N ARG A 21 5.35 4.69 1.27
CA ARG A 21 6.81 4.68 1.51
C ARG A 21 7.35 3.30 1.94
N PRO A 22 6.72 2.57 2.87
CA PRO A 22 7.12 1.19 3.18
C PRO A 22 6.98 0.24 1.98
N LEU A 23 5.94 0.43 1.16
CA LEU A 23 5.70 -0.39 -0.04
C LEU A 23 6.77 -0.15 -1.12
N VAL A 24 7.18 1.11 -1.31
CA VAL A 24 8.29 1.50 -2.21
C VAL A 24 9.62 0.94 -1.73
N ASP A 25 9.86 0.97 -0.42
CA ASP A 25 11.06 0.41 0.20
C ASP A 25 11.07 -1.13 0.18
N GLY A 26 10.04 -1.77 -0.38
CA GLY A 26 9.91 -3.22 -0.50
C GLY A 26 9.62 -3.92 0.84
N GLN A 27 9.16 -3.17 1.84
CA GLN A 27 8.82 -3.71 3.15
C GLN A 27 7.47 -4.42 3.12
N VAL A 28 7.37 -5.49 3.91
CA VAL A 28 6.10 -6.15 4.18
C VAL A 28 5.50 -5.49 5.43
N SER A 29 4.33 -4.88 5.27
CA SER A 29 3.60 -4.22 6.34
C SER A 29 2.15 -4.68 6.35
N THR A 30 1.51 -4.70 7.52
CA THR A 30 0.08 -4.99 7.62
C THR A 30 -0.74 -3.75 7.28
N LEU A 31 -2.01 -3.93 6.88
CA LEU A 31 -2.94 -2.82 6.69
C LEU A 31 -3.09 -1.95 7.95
N ALA A 32 -3.02 -2.57 9.14
CA ALA A 32 -3.10 -1.87 10.42
C ALA A 32 -1.86 -0.98 10.66
N ASP A 33 -0.66 -1.47 10.35
CA ASP A 33 0.58 -0.68 10.46
C ASP A 33 0.58 0.52 9.50
N LEU A 34 0.10 0.31 8.28
CA LEU A 34 -0.01 1.36 7.26
C LEU A 34 -1.04 2.41 7.65
N ALA A 35 -2.20 1.99 8.17
CA ALA A 35 -3.23 2.88 8.70
C ALA A 35 -2.71 3.71 9.88
N ALA A 36 -2.01 3.07 10.82
CA ALA A 36 -1.39 3.75 11.95
C ALA A 36 -0.33 4.77 11.52
N ALA A 37 0.51 4.43 10.53
CA ALA A 37 1.54 5.32 10.01
C ALA A 37 0.96 6.56 9.30
N ALA A 38 -0.19 6.42 8.65
CA ALA A 38 -0.86 7.50 7.93
C ALA A 38 -1.88 8.28 8.76
N GLY A 39 -2.23 7.79 9.96
CA GLY A 39 -3.34 8.32 10.75
C GLY A 39 -4.69 8.20 10.03
N LEU A 40 -4.83 7.18 9.18
CA LEU A 40 -6.03 6.89 8.37
C LEU A 40 -6.77 5.69 8.94
N GLU A 41 -8.03 5.52 8.55
CA GLU A 41 -8.73 4.27 8.84
C GLU A 41 -8.22 3.14 7.94
N ALA A 42 -8.24 1.92 8.48
CA ALA A 42 -7.81 0.73 7.73
C ALA A 42 -8.66 0.50 6.46
N ALA A 43 -9.92 0.95 6.45
CA ALA A 43 -10.80 0.88 5.29
C ALA A 43 -10.31 1.78 4.13
N ASP A 44 -9.89 3.01 4.44
CA ASP A 44 -9.33 3.94 3.44
C ASP A 44 -8.01 3.41 2.88
N VAL A 45 -7.17 2.83 3.74
CA VAL A 45 -5.91 2.19 3.30
C VAL A 45 -6.20 0.96 2.43
N ALA A 46 -7.23 0.17 2.75
CA ALA A 46 -7.61 -0.98 1.94
C ALA A 46 -8.08 -0.57 0.53
N ALA A 47 -8.75 0.58 0.38
CA ALA A 47 -9.10 1.12 -0.93
C ALA A 47 -7.84 1.49 -1.75
N VAL A 48 -6.88 2.19 -1.13
CA VAL A 48 -5.60 2.55 -1.78
C VAL A 48 -4.81 1.30 -2.19
N VAL A 49 -4.74 0.29 -1.32
CA VAL A 49 -4.09 -0.99 -1.62
C VAL A 49 -4.86 -1.75 -2.71
N GLY A 50 -6.19 -1.63 -2.77
CA GLY A 50 -7.03 -2.17 -3.84
C GLY A 50 -6.63 -1.60 -5.20
N ASP A 51 -6.54 -0.28 -5.33
CA ASP A 51 -6.12 0.37 -6.57
C ASP A 51 -4.69 -0.04 -6.99
N LEU A 52 -3.79 -0.23 -6.02
CA LEU A 52 -2.45 -0.75 -6.27
C LEU A 52 -2.45 -2.22 -6.72
N LEU A 53 -3.38 -3.04 -6.22
CA LEU A 53 -3.54 -4.44 -6.63
C LEU A 53 -4.09 -4.55 -8.06
N ASP A 54 -5.13 -3.78 -8.37
CA ASP A 54 -5.69 -3.69 -9.72
C ASP A 54 -4.64 -3.21 -10.72
N GLY A 55 -3.79 -2.29 -10.26
CA GLY A 55 -2.64 -1.78 -10.97
C GLY A 55 -1.43 -2.72 -11.10
N GLN A 56 -1.48 -3.93 -10.53
CA GLN A 56 -0.35 -4.86 -10.41
C GLN A 56 0.90 -4.25 -9.75
N ALA A 57 0.74 -3.13 -9.05
CA ALA A 57 1.80 -2.41 -8.34
C ALA A 57 2.13 -3.05 -6.99
N CYS A 58 1.18 -3.80 -6.42
CA CYS A 58 1.34 -4.53 -5.17
C CYS A 58 0.81 -5.96 -5.32
N ARG A 59 1.21 -6.85 -4.41
CA ARG A 59 0.63 -8.19 -4.27
C ARG A 59 0.29 -8.42 -2.81
N VAL A 60 -0.83 -9.10 -2.55
CA VAL A 60 -1.07 -9.67 -1.22
C VAL A 60 -0.28 -10.97 -1.14
N PRO A 61 0.84 -11.03 -0.39
CA PRO A 61 1.50 -12.30 -0.16
C PRO A 61 0.51 -13.19 0.60
N LYS A 62 0.43 -14.47 0.21
CA LYS A 62 -0.19 -15.48 1.06
C LYS A 62 0.61 -15.48 2.37
N VAL A 63 0.03 -14.95 3.44
CA VAL A 63 0.58 -15.14 4.78
C VAL A 63 0.32 -16.59 5.15
N THR A 64 1.26 -17.47 4.80
CA THR A 64 1.32 -18.81 5.37
C THR A 64 1.93 -18.66 6.75
N HIS A 65 1.10 -18.33 7.74
CA HIS A 65 1.46 -18.60 9.12
C HIS A 65 1.43 -20.13 9.27
N CYS A 66 2.59 -20.79 9.07
CA CYS A 66 2.80 -22.13 9.59
C CYS A 66 2.82 -21.99 11.12
N LEU A 67 1.67 -22.25 11.76
CA LEU A 67 1.64 -22.77 13.11
C LEU A 67 1.81 -24.29 13.05
#